data_AF-A0A553NDJ8-F1
#
_entry.id   AF-A0A553NDJ8-F1
#
_cell.length_a   1.000
_cell.length_b   1.000
_cell.length_c   1.000
_cell.angle_alpha   90.00
_cell.angle_beta   90.00
_cell.angle_gamma   90.00
#
_symmetry.space_group_name_H-M   'P 1'
#
loop_
_entity.id
_entity.type
_entity.pdbx_description
1 polymer ?
#
loop_
_entity_poly.entity_id
_entity_poly.type
_entity_poly.pdbx_seq_one_letter_code
_entity_poly.pdbx_strand_id
1 'polypeptide(L)'
;MKGVFAAFFMASALASLLEVDGQAFGSQQDLLQMAMRTMDPCEIAIWNCCQSSGATATLPENCFAQNGCPGLFWHGSKVCSARMLNRIARRLQNNMVSIANSQQNQLRFAYP
;
A
#
# COMPACT_ATOMS: atom_id res chain seq x y z
N MET A 1 29.39 38.76 33.82
CA MET A 1 28.70 40.03 34.13
C MET A 1 28.23 40.66 32.83
N LYS A 2 27.10 41.40 32.86
CA LYS A 2 26.62 42.35 31.82
C LYS A 2 26.31 41.75 30.44
N GLY A 3 25.04 41.38 30.24
CA GLY A 3 24.40 41.50 28.93
C GLY A 3 23.82 42.90 28.75
N VAL A 4 23.90 43.45 27.54
CA VAL A 4 23.34 44.70 26.99
C VAL A 4 23.38 44.54 25.45
N PHE A 5 22.39 44.87 24.60
CA PHE A 5 21.02 45.42 24.74
C PHE A 5 20.08 44.64 23.79
N ALA A 6 18.76 44.82 23.90
CA ALA A 6 17.79 44.59 22.80
C ALA A 6 17.52 45.94 22.07
N ALA A 7 16.92 46.07 20.89
CA ALA A 7 16.09 45.15 20.08
C ALA A 7 16.11 45.58 18.59
N PHE A 8 15.17 45.02 17.78
CA PHE A 8 14.90 45.28 16.34
C PHE A 8 15.98 44.72 15.38
N PHE A 9 15.69 43.75 14.49
CA PHE A 9 14.41 43.38 13.85
C PHE A 9 14.01 41.90 14.10
N MET A 10 12.75 41.69 14.50
CA MET A 10 11.94 40.53 14.09
C MET A 10 11.57 40.73 12.59
N ALA A 11 11.37 39.75 11.71
CA ALA A 11 11.36 38.28 11.77
C ALA A 11 11.94 37.78 10.40
N SER A 12 12.10 36.50 10.06
CA SER A 12 11.37 35.31 10.51
C SER A 12 12.17 34.01 10.32
N ALA A 13 11.87 33.04 11.19
CA ALA A 13 12.44 31.70 11.21
C ALA A 13 12.19 30.91 9.91
N LEU A 14 13.23 30.72 9.10
CA LEU A 14 13.25 29.78 7.97
C LEU A 14 14.45 28.81 7.99
N ALA A 15 15.07 28.64 9.15
CA ALA A 15 16.12 27.63 9.39
C ALA A 15 15.57 26.28 9.92
N SER A 16 14.24 26.11 9.97
CA SER A 16 13.56 24.93 10.56
C SER A 16 12.88 24.01 9.54
N LEU A 17 12.92 24.31 8.24
CA LEU A 17 12.16 23.56 7.21
C LEU A 17 12.91 22.37 6.58
N LEU A 18 13.77 21.70 7.35
CA LEU A 18 14.20 20.32 7.06
C LEU A 18 13.93 19.37 8.24
N GLU A 19 13.00 19.75 9.13
CA GLU A 19 12.10 18.78 9.73
C GLU A 19 11.09 18.35 8.63
N VAL A 20 11.52 17.44 7.75
CA VAL A 20 10.55 16.62 7.03
C VAL A 20 10.00 15.66 8.07
N ASP A 21 8.89 16.06 8.69
CA ASP A 21 8.14 15.23 9.62
C ASP A 21 8.02 13.82 9.04
N GLY A 22 8.39 12.82 9.84
CA GLY A 22 8.14 11.42 9.55
C GLY A 22 6.65 11.15 9.60
N GLN A 23 5.91 11.62 8.59
CA GLN A 23 4.47 11.45 8.48
C GLN A 23 4.16 9.96 8.54
N ALA A 24 3.40 9.56 9.56
CA ALA A 24 2.93 8.19 9.71
C ALA A 24 2.01 7.85 8.53
N PHE A 25 2.58 7.28 7.47
CA PHE A 25 1.87 6.83 6.25
C PHE A 25 1.02 5.56 6.50
N GLY A 26 0.72 5.27 7.76
CA GLY A 26 0.13 4.04 8.28
C GLY A 26 -1.40 4.06 8.31
N SER A 27 -2.03 4.34 7.16
CA SER A 27 -3.49 4.25 7.03
C SER A 27 -3.89 3.59 5.71
N GLN A 28 -3.53 4.17 4.57
CA GLN A 28 -3.91 3.61 3.27
C GLN A 28 -3.06 2.42 2.85
N GLN A 29 -1.73 2.48 3.06
CA GLN A 29 -0.85 1.34 2.73
C GLN A 29 -1.05 0.17 3.69
N ASP A 30 -1.37 0.42 4.97
CA ASP A 30 -1.65 -0.63 5.94
C ASP A 30 -3.00 -1.32 5.67
N LEU A 31 -4.05 -0.56 5.30
CA LEU A 31 -5.31 -1.16 4.83
C LEU A 31 -5.11 -2.01 3.57
N LEU A 32 -4.28 -1.57 2.63
CA LEU A 32 -3.90 -2.36 1.44
C LEU A 32 -3.17 -3.64 1.85
N GLN A 33 -2.15 -3.57 2.72
CA GLN A 33 -1.43 -4.76 3.18
C GLN A 33 -2.32 -5.73 3.96
N MET A 34 -3.17 -5.24 4.87
CA MET A 34 -4.12 -6.07 5.61
C MET A 34 -5.12 -6.74 4.66
N ALA A 35 -5.65 -6.00 3.68
CA ALA A 35 -6.53 -6.59 2.67
C ALA A 35 -5.82 -7.66 1.84
N MET A 36 -4.59 -7.41 1.38
CA MET A 36 -3.82 -8.39 0.61
C MET A 36 -3.50 -9.66 1.42
N ARG A 37 -3.20 -9.55 2.74
CA ARG A 37 -2.98 -10.70 3.63
C ARG A 37 -4.21 -11.59 3.83
N THR A 38 -5.41 -11.12 3.50
CA THR A 38 -6.67 -11.90 3.57
C THR A 38 -7.08 -12.52 2.23
N MET A 39 -6.32 -12.29 1.16
CA MET A 39 -6.57 -12.87 -0.15
C MET A 39 -5.81 -14.17 -0.35
N ASP A 40 -6.19 -14.93 -1.37
CA ASP A 40 -5.43 -16.10 -1.80
C ASP A 40 -4.02 -15.70 -2.26
N PRO A 41 -2.96 -16.44 -1.87
CA PRO A 41 -1.58 -16.07 -2.21
C PRO A 41 -1.33 -16.04 -3.72
N CYS A 42 -2.06 -16.82 -4.52
CA CYS A 42 -1.94 -16.78 -5.97
C CYS A 42 -2.69 -15.59 -6.58
N GLU A 43 -3.82 -15.15 -6.01
CA GLU A 43 -4.42 -13.87 -6.38
C GLU A 43 -3.45 -12.69 -6.13
N ILE A 44 -2.68 -12.74 -5.03
CA ILE A 44 -1.64 -11.74 -4.73
C ILE A 44 -0.42 -11.85 -5.66
N ALA A 45 0.05 -13.07 -5.95
CA ALA A 45 1.13 -13.28 -6.93
C ALA A 45 0.76 -12.72 -8.31
N ILE A 46 -0.49 -12.89 -8.73
CA ILE A 46 -1.03 -12.31 -9.98
C ILE A 46 -1.09 -10.79 -9.89
N TRP A 47 -1.58 -10.23 -8.79
CA TRP A 47 -1.62 -8.78 -8.58
C TRP A 47 -0.23 -8.13 -8.68
N ASN A 48 0.79 -8.76 -8.07
CA ASN A 48 2.15 -8.25 -8.04
C ASN A 48 2.85 -8.39 -9.40
N CYS A 49 2.83 -9.59 -10.00
CA CYS A 49 3.60 -9.88 -11.21
C CYS A 49 3.01 -9.28 -12.51
N CYS A 50 1.69 -9.07 -12.56
CA CYS A 50 1.01 -8.57 -13.75
C CYS A 50 0.92 -7.04 -13.82
N GLN A 51 1.07 -6.31 -12.70
CA GLN A 51 0.95 -4.84 -12.70
C GLN A 51 2.03 -4.15 -13.52
N SER A 52 3.29 -4.60 -13.43
CA SER A 52 4.41 -4.08 -14.22
C SER A 52 4.42 -4.56 -15.68
N SER A 53 3.83 -5.74 -15.93
CA SER A 53 3.92 -6.45 -17.22
C SER A 53 2.74 -6.15 -18.16
N GLY A 54 1.58 -5.76 -17.62
CA GLY A 54 0.34 -5.69 -18.39
C GLY A 54 -0.05 -7.04 -19.01
N ALA A 55 -0.93 -7.02 -20.01
CA ALA A 55 -1.39 -8.24 -20.70
C ALA A 55 -0.46 -8.68 -21.84
N THR A 56 0.56 -7.89 -22.19
CA THR A 56 1.36 -8.03 -23.42
C THR A 56 2.87 -8.10 -23.22
N ALA A 57 3.42 -7.77 -22.04
CA ALA A 57 4.86 -7.94 -21.80
C ALA A 57 5.23 -9.36 -21.36
N THR A 58 6.49 -9.70 -21.60
CA THR A 58 7.13 -10.92 -21.10
C THR A 58 7.13 -10.91 -19.57
N LEU A 59 6.37 -11.82 -18.98
CA LEU A 59 6.35 -12.02 -17.53
C LEU A 59 7.71 -12.52 -17.04
N PRO A 60 8.27 -11.98 -15.94
CA PRO A 60 9.51 -12.51 -15.37
C PRO A 60 9.30 -13.97 -14.95
N GLU A 61 10.13 -14.87 -15.47
CA GLU A 61 9.92 -16.33 -15.42
C GLU A 61 9.68 -16.87 -14.00
N ASN A 62 10.30 -16.24 -13.01
CA ASN A 62 10.27 -16.65 -11.61
C ASN A 62 9.39 -15.78 -10.70
N CYS A 63 8.75 -14.71 -11.18
CA CYS A 63 8.01 -13.78 -10.30
C CYS A 63 6.90 -14.50 -9.50
N PHE A 64 6.12 -15.36 -10.17
CA PHE A 64 5.07 -16.15 -9.52
C PHE A 64 5.62 -17.15 -8.49
N ALA A 65 6.78 -17.76 -8.78
CA ALA A 65 7.44 -18.69 -7.86
C ALA A 65 7.97 -17.97 -6.60
N GLN A 66 8.57 -16.78 -6.76
CA GLN A 66 8.99 -15.94 -5.64
C GLN A 66 7.80 -15.46 -4.79
N ASN A 67 6.63 -15.23 -5.40
CA ASN A 67 5.38 -14.88 -4.71
C ASN A 67 4.57 -16.11 -4.22
N GLY A 68 5.19 -17.30 -4.16
CA GLY A 68 4.60 -18.49 -3.52
C GLY A 68 3.65 -19.32 -4.39
N CYS A 69 3.49 -19.01 -5.67
CA CYS A 69 2.62 -19.75 -6.61
C CYS A 69 3.38 -20.27 -7.83
N PRO A 70 4.31 -21.24 -7.63
CA PRO A 70 4.96 -21.93 -8.73
C PRO A 70 3.91 -22.65 -9.59
N GLY A 71 4.01 -22.51 -10.90
CA GLY A 71 3.08 -23.10 -11.86
C GLY A 71 2.27 -22.08 -12.66
N LEU A 72 1.96 -20.90 -12.11
CA LEU A 72 1.20 -19.86 -12.81
C LEU A 72 1.85 -19.41 -14.13
N PHE A 73 3.20 -19.42 -14.20
CA PHE A 73 3.94 -19.10 -15.43
C PHE A 73 3.50 -19.95 -16.63
N TRP A 74 3.22 -21.25 -16.45
CA TRP A 74 2.80 -22.16 -17.52
C TRP A 74 1.41 -21.86 -18.08
N HIS A 75 0.58 -21.10 -17.36
CA HIS A 75 -0.71 -20.61 -17.89
C HIS A 75 -0.55 -19.38 -18.81
N GLY A 76 0.64 -18.79 -18.89
CA GLY A 76 1.00 -17.69 -19.80
C GLY A 76 0.20 -16.41 -19.59
N SER A 77 0.11 -15.59 -20.64
CA SER A 77 -0.53 -14.26 -20.60
C SER A 77 -2.01 -14.24 -20.17
N LYS A 78 -2.70 -15.39 -20.21
CA LYS A 78 -4.09 -15.54 -19.70
C LYS A 78 -4.20 -15.16 -18.21
N VAL A 79 -3.13 -15.38 -17.45
CA VAL A 79 -3.03 -15.03 -16.02
C VAL A 79 -3.13 -13.52 -15.81
N CYS A 80 -2.47 -12.73 -16.65
CA CYS A 80 -2.50 -11.26 -16.62
C CYS A 80 -3.60 -10.65 -17.51
N SER A 81 -4.59 -11.44 -17.91
CA SER A 81 -5.73 -10.92 -18.66
C SER A 81 -6.50 -9.88 -17.83
N ALA A 82 -6.99 -8.82 -18.48
CA ALA A 82 -7.78 -7.77 -17.82
C ALA A 82 -8.98 -8.33 -17.04
N ARG A 83 -9.58 -9.44 -17.51
CA ARG A 83 -10.66 -10.15 -16.79
C ARG A 83 -10.19 -10.73 -15.45
N MET A 84 -8.98 -11.26 -15.38
CA MET A 84 -8.39 -11.78 -14.13
C MET A 84 -8.06 -10.62 -13.18
N LEU A 85 -7.36 -9.59 -13.67
CA LEU A 85 -6.97 -8.43 -12.87
C LEU A 85 -8.18 -7.68 -12.30
N ASN A 86 -9.23 -7.46 -13.10
CA ASN A 86 -10.46 -6.83 -12.63
C ASN A 86 -11.20 -7.68 -11.58
N ARG A 87 -11.07 -9.02 -11.61
CA ARG A 87 -11.64 -9.90 -10.57
C ARG A 87 -10.84 -9.79 -9.26
N ILE A 88 -9.52 -9.76 -9.34
CA ILE A 88 -8.62 -9.61 -8.19
C ILE A 88 -8.79 -8.22 -7.56
N ALA A 89 -8.82 -7.15 -8.38
CA ALA A 89 -9.07 -5.79 -7.92
C ALA A 89 -10.40 -5.65 -7.15
N ARG A 90 -11.49 -6.26 -7.64
CA ARG A 90 -12.78 -6.28 -6.92
C ARG A 90 -12.71 -7.04 -5.61
N ARG A 91 -11.99 -8.16 -5.54
CA ARG A 91 -11.77 -8.90 -4.29
C ARG A 91 -10.97 -8.08 -3.28
N LEU A 92 -9.89 -7.46 -3.73
CA LEU A 92 -9.06 -6.56 -2.91
C LEU A 92 -9.89 -5.39 -2.35
N GLN A 93 -10.69 -4.73 -3.20
CA GLN A 93 -11.58 -3.64 -2.77
C GLN A 93 -12.62 -4.10 -1.75
N ASN A 94 -13.24 -5.27 -1.96
CA ASN A 94 -14.21 -5.83 -1.02
C ASN A 94 -13.56 -6.15 0.33
N ASN A 95 -12.34 -6.69 0.32
CA ASN A 95 -11.60 -7.01 1.55
C ASN A 95 -11.18 -5.72 2.29
N MET A 96 -10.72 -4.67 1.58
CA MET A 96 -10.45 -3.36 2.17
C MET A 96 -11.68 -2.78 2.88
N VAL A 97 -12.85 -2.81 2.23
CA VAL A 97 -14.12 -2.32 2.81
C VAL A 97 -14.52 -3.17 4.02
N SER A 98 -14.40 -4.50 3.94
CA SER A 98 -14.69 -5.40 5.07
C SER A 98 -13.80 -5.09 6.28
N ILE A 99 -12.50 -4.91 6.06
CA ILE A 99 -11.53 -4.58 7.12
C ILE A 99 -11.78 -3.19 7.69
N ALA A 100 -12.00 -2.17 6.86
CA ALA A 100 -12.30 -0.82 7.31
C ALA A 100 -13.58 -0.76 8.16
N ASN A 101 -14.64 -1.45 7.73
CA ASN A 101 -15.89 -1.59 8.50
C ASN A 101 -15.64 -2.33 9.83
N SER A 102 -14.79 -3.36 9.84
CA SER A 102 -14.45 -4.12 11.05
C SER A 102 -13.66 -3.27 12.05
N GLN A 103 -12.69 -2.47 11.57
CA GLN A 103 -11.92 -1.52 12.36
C GLN A 103 -12.83 -0.41 12.94
N GLN A 104 -13.72 0.17 12.13
CA GLN A 104 -14.68 1.17 12.60
C GLN A 104 -15.64 0.58 13.66
N ASN A 105 -16.07 -0.66 13.50
CA ASN A 105 -16.91 -1.37 14.46
C ASN A 105 -16.16 -1.60 15.78
N GLN A 106 -14.88 -2.00 15.73
CA GLN A 106 -14.03 -2.13 16.93
C GLN A 106 -13.86 -0.79 17.67
N LEU A 107 -13.56 0.29 16.95
CA LEU A 107 -13.44 1.62 17.54
C LEU A 107 -14.75 2.09 18.20
N ARG A 108 -15.91 1.81 17.58
CA ARG A 108 -17.24 2.14 18.12
C ARG A 108 -17.57 1.43 19.44
N PHE A 109 -17.01 0.26 19.70
CA PHE A 109 -17.20 -0.46 20.97
C PHE A 109 -16.09 -0.21 22.00
N ALA A 110 -14.95 0.32 21.58
CA ALA A 110 -13.82 0.63 22.47
C ALA A 110 -14.01 1.93 23.28
N TYR A 111 -14.81 2.88 22.76
CA TYR A 111 -15.12 4.15 23.41
C TYR A 111 -16.65 4.35 23.45
N PRO A 112 -17.33 3.97 24.55
CA PRO A 112 -18.77 4.15 24.74
C PRO A 112 -19.16 5.59 25.10
#